data_AF-D2QXI4-F1
#
_entry.id   AF-D2QXI4-F1
#
_cell.length_a   1.000
_cell.length_b   1.000
_cell.length_c   1.000
_cell.angle_alpha   90.00
_cell.angle_beta   90.00
_cell.angle_gamma   90.00
#
_symmetry.space_group_name_H-M   'P 1'
#
loop_
_entity.id
_entity.type
_entity.pdbx_description
1 polymer ?
#
loop_
_entity_poly.entity_id
_entity_poly.type
_entity_poly.pdbx_seq_one_letter_code
_entity_poly.pdbx_strand_id
1 'polypeptide(L)'
;MPEVDKELAKSIVQAKKKPRNFAIVAKGSNVLKLAVDKRPIKDGSIAKWKKDTGGNIVLRGVVQGTAEGDLVFLMLEASPITEAKLKKFIGDTADLTTRPVFKVVPALAEVDDQSPDEQEGKEGEATEKTSGVAETPTPSVPPPPPPPPPPPPPVTAADPALAFNARLKELMPEIKQASAGAQGTLIKQTTAEAGAAAQKKDFALAHQLLDKIEELLIAEGIVPNVDANKADRNEFPKRWALAKKTWLDSLDTVNDQISKLAEKLKQTDDPELKKIAEFGLAALTGNFKVPMMAGIRDVDDASAAALRSMANNLQDVIDGFKTHLASSARIQACDDDGQELFGVKTTIRVELTRGLSALRAALAYVADE
;
A
#
# COMPACT_ATOMS: atom_id res chain seq x y z
N MET A 1 -20.72 31.32 14.97
CA MET A 1 -21.59 30.27 14.40
C MET A 1 -21.06 29.96 13.02
N PRO A 2 -20.86 28.68 12.65
CA PRO A 2 -20.49 28.32 11.28
C PRO A 2 -21.58 28.82 10.31
N GLU A 3 -21.15 29.30 9.14
CA GLU A 3 -22.06 29.73 8.09
C GLU A 3 -22.74 28.49 7.48
N VAL A 4 -24.07 28.51 7.39
CA VAL A 4 -24.85 27.39 6.84
C VAL A 4 -24.65 27.33 5.32
N ASP A 5 -24.09 26.23 4.84
CA ASP A 5 -23.88 25.93 3.42
C ASP A 5 -25.23 25.52 2.77
N LYS A 6 -25.95 26.53 2.27
CA LYS A 6 -27.26 26.35 1.62
C LYS A 6 -27.20 25.47 0.37
N GLU A 7 -26.05 25.44 -0.30
CA GLU A 7 -25.86 24.63 -1.50
C GLU A 7 -25.72 23.15 -1.14
N LEU A 8 -24.98 22.85 -0.07
CA LEU A 8 -24.91 21.50 0.49
C LEU A 8 -26.29 21.03 0.99
N ALA A 9 -27.05 21.91 1.67
CA ALA A 9 -28.40 21.57 2.12
C ALA A 9 -29.31 21.19 0.94
N LYS A 10 -29.31 22.00 -0.13
CA LYS A 10 -30.10 21.74 -1.34
C LYS A 10 -29.71 20.43 -2.02
N SER A 11 -28.41 20.17 -2.18
CA SER A 11 -27.92 18.95 -2.83
C SER A 11 -28.22 17.68 -2.01
N ILE A 12 -28.14 17.75 -0.68
CA ILE A 12 -28.54 16.63 0.20
C ILE A 12 -30.04 16.34 0.11
N VAL A 13 -30.89 17.36 0.08
CA VAL A 13 -32.34 17.18 -0.12
C VAL A 13 -32.63 16.55 -1.48
N GLN A 14 -31.91 16.92 -2.52
CA GLN A 14 -32.05 16.30 -3.85
C GLN A 14 -31.55 14.86 -3.86
N ALA A 15 -30.47 14.55 -3.13
CA ALA A 15 -29.96 13.18 -2.99
C ALA A 15 -30.97 12.23 -2.35
N LYS A 16 -31.90 12.74 -1.53
CA LYS A 16 -33.02 11.94 -1.00
C LYS A 16 -34.00 11.49 -2.08
N LYS A 17 -34.12 12.24 -3.18
CA LYS A 17 -35.08 11.98 -4.27
C LYS A 17 -34.44 11.18 -5.42
N LYS A 18 -33.22 11.54 -5.79
CA LYS A 18 -32.48 10.93 -6.91
C LYS A 18 -31.04 10.67 -6.49
N PRO A 19 -30.41 9.57 -6.91
CA PRO A 19 -28.98 9.35 -6.68
C PRO A 19 -28.14 10.54 -7.15
N ARG A 20 -27.10 10.88 -6.38
CA ARG A 20 -26.16 11.97 -6.66
C ARG A 20 -24.73 11.48 -6.45
N ASN A 21 -23.79 12.06 -7.17
CA ASN A 21 -22.36 11.85 -6.91
C ASN A 21 -21.95 12.61 -5.65
N PHE A 22 -21.06 12.06 -4.84
CA PHE A 22 -20.49 12.77 -3.69
C PHE A 22 -18.99 12.63 -3.62
N ALA A 23 -18.37 13.59 -2.92
CA ALA A 23 -16.98 13.53 -2.51
C ALA A 23 -16.85 14.07 -1.08
N ILE A 24 -16.09 13.34 -0.26
CA ILE A 24 -15.73 13.76 1.11
C ILE A 24 -14.22 13.95 1.16
N VAL A 25 -13.79 15.10 1.67
CA VAL A 25 -12.40 15.36 2.05
C VAL A 25 -12.30 15.34 3.56
N ALA A 26 -11.37 14.53 4.09
CA ALA A 26 -11.21 14.30 5.52
C ALA A 26 -9.74 14.28 5.94
N LYS A 27 -9.51 14.50 7.24
CA LYS A 27 -8.22 14.30 7.91
C LYS A 27 -8.42 13.33 9.07
N GLY A 28 -7.93 12.10 8.90
CA GLY A 28 -8.31 10.97 9.75
C GLY A 28 -9.81 10.72 9.67
N SER A 29 -10.48 10.65 10.83
CA SER A 29 -11.93 10.46 10.89
C SER A 29 -12.74 11.77 10.86
N ASN A 30 -12.10 12.94 10.75
CA ASN A 30 -12.79 14.23 10.76
C ASN A 30 -13.14 14.69 9.33
N VAL A 31 -14.43 14.89 9.06
CA VAL A 31 -14.93 15.45 7.80
C VAL A 31 -14.58 16.93 7.73
N LEU A 32 -13.92 17.35 6.65
CA LEU A 32 -13.53 18.75 6.43
C LEU A 32 -14.36 19.40 5.33
N LYS A 33 -14.69 18.66 4.26
CA LYS A 33 -15.60 19.11 3.21
C LYS A 33 -16.43 17.94 2.71
N LEU A 34 -17.72 18.18 2.48
CA LEU A 34 -18.63 17.30 1.77
C LEU A 34 -19.20 18.09 0.59
N ALA A 35 -19.20 17.48 -0.59
CA ALA A 35 -19.88 17.99 -1.77
C ALA A 35 -20.75 16.89 -2.37
N VAL A 36 -21.94 17.26 -2.81
CA VAL A 36 -22.92 16.39 -3.44
C VAL A 36 -23.41 17.09 -4.70
N ASP A 37 -23.33 16.42 -5.85
CA ASP A 37 -23.68 17.00 -7.15
C ASP A 37 -24.35 15.96 -8.05
N LYS A 38 -25.15 16.41 -9.02
CA LYS A 38 -25.68 15.54 -10.08
C LYS A 38 -24.51 14.99 -10.90
N ARG A 39 -23.59 15.88 -11.30
CA ARG A 39 -22.44 15.50 -12.13
C ARG A 39 -21.31 14.89 -11.30
N PRO A 40 -20.46 14.03 -11.91
CA PRO A 40 -19.24 13.57 -11.25
C PRO A 40 -18.36 14.74 -10.80
N ILE A 41 -17.95 14.70 -9.54
CA ILE A 41 -17.11 15.76 -8.96
C ILE A 41 -15.70 15.66 -9.54
N LYS A 42 -15.27 16.72 -10.21
CA LYS A 42 -13.98 16.77 -10.92
C LYS A 42 -12.79 16.70 -9.95
N ASP A 43 -11.73 16.02 -10.38
CA ASP A 43 -10.47 15.89 -9.63
C ASP A 43 -9.86 17.24 -9.24
N GLY A 44 -9.95 18.24 -10.13
CA GLY A 44 -9.45 19.59 -9.86
C GLY A 44 -10.11 20.24 -8.65
N SER A 45 -11.42 20.07 -8.49
CA SER A 45 -12.16 20.60 -7.33
C SER A 45 -11.73 19.90 -6.03
N ILE A 46 -11.54 18.58 -6.09
CA ILE A 46 -11.11 17.78 -4.94
C ILE A 46 -9.68 18.14 -4.53
N ALA A 47 -8.76 18.29 -5.50
CA ALA A 47 -7.38 18.71 -5.24
C ALA A 47 -7.34 20.10 -4.58
N LYS A 48 -8.17 21.03 -5.06
CA LYS A 48 -8.35 22.35 -4.45
C LYS A 48 -8.85 22.23 -3.00
N TRP A 49 -9.89 21.45 -2.74
CA TRP A 49 -10.40 21.24 -1.38
C TRP A 49 -9.39 20.57 -0.44
N LYS A 50 -8.60 19.59 -0.92
CA LYS A 50 -7.50 19.00 -0.13
C LYS A 50 -6.49 20.07 0.29
N LYS A 51 -6.10 20.94 -0.63
CA LYS A 51 -5.17 22.05 -0.36
C LYS A 51 -5.76 23.04 0.63
N ASP A 52 -7.01 23.45 0.42
CA ASP A 52 -7.66 24.49 1.23
C ASP A 52 -7.99 24.00 2.64
N THR A 53 -8.36 22.72 2.80
CA THR A 53 -8.76 22.15 4.09
C THR A 53 -7.63 21.40 4.82
N GLY A 54 -6.54 21.06 4.13
CA GLY A 54 -5.49 20.19 4.66
C GLY A 54 -5.91 18.73 4.84
N GLY A 55 -6.98 18.31 4.16
CA GLY A 55 -7.45 16.92 4.17
C GLY A 55 -6.58 16.02 3.28
N ASN A 56 -6.22 14.85 3.80
CA ASN A 56 -5.41 13.84 3.09
C ASN A 56 -6.25 12.67 2.58
N ILE A 57 -7.41 12.40 3.19
CA ILE A 57 -8.32 11.31 2.82
C ILE A 57 -9.40 11.86 1.89
N VAL A 58 -9.66 11.15 0.79
CA VAL A 58 -10.74 11.47 -0.15
C VAL A 58 -11.61 10.23 -0.32
N LEU A 59 -12.90 10.36 -0.04
CA LEU A 59 -13.89 9.33 -0.34
C LEU A 59 -14.77 9.81 -1.48
N ARG A 60 -15.11 8.91 -2.41
CA ARG A 60 -15.99 9.19 -3.55
C ARG A 60 -17.02 8.09 -3.67
N GLY A 61 -18.18 8.46 -4.20
CA GLY A 61 -19.23 7.49 -4.41
C GLY A 61 -20.53 8.10 -4.85
N VAL A 62 -21.61 7.35 -4.65
CA VAL A 62 -22.98 7.77 -4.94
C VAL A 62 -23.78 7.80 -3.65
N VAL A 63 -24.51 8.88 -3.42
CA VAL A 63 -25.42 9.02 -2.29
C VAL A 63 -26.85 8.94 -2.79
N GLN A 64 -27.68 8.16 -2.11
CA GLN A 64 -29.09 8.00 -2.45
C GLN A 64 -29.97 7.95 -1.19
N GLY A 65 -31.19 8.48 -1.30
CA GLY A 65 -32.21 8.38 -0.27
C GLY A 65 -32.82 6.98 -0.17
N THR A 66 -33.18 6.56 1.04
CA THR A 66 -34.08 5.42 1.26
C THR A 66 -35.53 5.90 1.34
N ALA A 67 -36.48 4.96 1.26
CA ALA A 67 -37.91 5.26 1.49
C ALA A 67 -38.19 5.84 2.89
N GLU A 68 -37.32 5.54 3.87
CA GLU A 68 -37.41 6.04 5.25
C GLU A 68 -36.79 7.45 5.42
N GLY A 69 -36.18 8.00 4.36
CA GLY A 69 -35.57 9.33 4.36
C GLY A 69 -34.11 9.37 4.85
N ASP A 70 -33.50 8.19 5.06
CA ASP A 70 -32.08 8.02 5.36
C ASP A 70 -31.22 8.21 4.11
N LEU A 71 -29.93 8.51 4.29
CA LEU A 71 -28.98 8.70 3.20
C LEU A 71 -27.98 7.56 3.17
N VAL A 72 -27.92 6.82 2.06
CA VAL A 72 -26.95 5.73 1.88
C VAL A 72 -25.82 6.20 0.98
N PHE A 73 -24.61 6.25 1.53
CA PHE A 73 -23.38 6.57 0.82
C PHE A 73 -22.73 5.28 0.32
N LEU A 74 -22.90 5.02 -0.97
CA LEU A 74 -22.34 3.87 -1.68
C LEU A 74 -20.90 4.17 -2.09
N MET A 75 -19.95 3.32 -1.69
CA MET A 75 -18.51 3.49 -1.96
C MET A 75 -17.88 2.19 -2.44
N LEU A 76 -16.75 2.26 -3.13
CA LEU A 76 -15.97 1.07 -3.51
C LEU A 76 -15.08 0.56 -2.37
N GLU A 77 -14.74 1.43 -1.42
CA GLU A 77 -13.82 1.16 -0.32
C GLU A 77 -14.46 1.52 1.03
N ALA A 78 -14.01 0.87 2.11
CA ALA A 78 -14.50 1.16 3.45
C ALA A 78 -14.10 2.56 3.91
N SER A 79 -15.04 3.29 4.53
CA SER A 79 -14.78 4.64 5.04
C SER A 79 -14.11 4.61 6.41
N PRO A 80 -13.01 5.36 6.63
CA PRO A 80 -12.44 5.59 7.97
C PRO A 80 -13.25 6.60 8.81
N ILE A 81 -14.29 7.20 8.22
CA ILE A 81 -15.19 8.16 8.85
C ILE A 81 -16.42 7.42 9.38
N THR A 82 -16.77 7.64 10.64
CA THR A 82 -17.96 7.05 11.25
C THR A 82 -19.23 7.81 10.84
N GLU A 83 -20.35 7.11 10.77
CA GLU A 83 -21.67 7.68 10.44
C GLU A 83 -22.05 8.83 11.39
N ALA A 84 -21.70 8.72 12.68
CA ALA A 84 -21.93 9.77 13.66
C ALA A 84 -21.18 11.08 13.34
N LYS A 85 -19.94 10.98 12.83
CA LYS A 85 -19.15 12.16 12.44
C LYS A 85 -19.68 12.80 11.17
N LEU A 86 -20.09 12.00 10.19
CA LEU A 86 -20.72 12.51 8.98
C LEU A 86 -22.07 13.18 9.30
N LYS A 87 -22.90 12.55 10.16
CA LYS A 87 -24.16 13.11 10.65
C LYS A 87 -23.95 14.46 11.33
N LYS A 88 -22.97 14.54 12.23
CA LYS A 88 -22.62 15.79 12.93
C LYS A 88 -22.19 16.86 11.94
N PHE A 89 -21.31 16.53 10.98
CA PHE A 89 -20.87 17.48 9.96
C PHE A 89 -22.03 18.04 9.12
N ILE A 90 -22.96 17.18 8.68
CA ILE A 90 -24.15 17.60 7.93
C ILE A 90 -25.05 18.49 8.79
N GLY A 91 -25.25 18.15 10.06
CA GLY A 91 -26.02 18.98 10.99
C GLY A 91 -25.39 20.36 11.21
N ASP A 92 -24.07 20.40 11.47
CA ASP A 92 -23.35 21.65 11.77
C ASP A 92 -23.21 22.55 10.52
N THR A 93 -23.09 21.98 9.32
CA THR A 93 -22.78 22.73 8.09
C THR A 93 -24.02 23.04 7.25
N ALA A 94 -25.00 22.14 7.21
CA ALA A 94 -26.19 22.27 6.35
C ALA A 94 -27.49 22.47 7.14
N ASP A 95 -27.44 22.44 8.48
CA ASP A 95 -28.62 22.52 9.37
C ASP A 95 -29.70 21.47 9.03
N LEU A 96 -29.25 20.26 8.66
CA LEU A 96 -30.12 19.16 8.29
C LEU A 96 -29.95 17.98 9.24
N THR A 97 -31.08 17.49 9.75
CA THR A 97 -31.10 16.22 10.49
C THR A 97 -31.26 15.06 9.52
N THR A 98 -30.21 14.26 9.38
CA THR A 98 -30.19 13.06 8.52
C THR A 98 -29.55 11.88 9.26
N ARG A 99 -29.78 10.67 8.75
CA ARG A 99 -29.11 9.45 9.22
C ARG A 99 -28.28 8.89 8.05
N PRO A 100 -27.01 9.28 7.94
CA PRO A 100 -26.13 8.75 6.90
C PRO A 100 -25.71 7.33 7.25
N VAL A 101 -25.69 6.45 6.26
CA VAL A 101 -25.23 5.05 6.34
C VAL A 101 -24.20 4.80 5.26
N PHE A 102 -23.08 4.19 5.60
CA PHE A 102 -22.08 3.79 4.60
C PHE A 102 -22.31 2.37 4.12
N LYS A 103 -22.24 2.14 2.80
CA LYS A 103 -22.32 0.81 2.21
C LYS A 103 -21.25 0.63 1.15
N VAL A 104 -20.39 -0.37 1.35
CA VAL A 104 -19.40 -0.76 0.35
C VAL A 104 -20.10 -1.61 -0.72
N VAL A 105 -19.94 -1.23 -1.98
CA VAL A 105 -20.53 -1.89 -3.14
C VAL A 105 -19.42 -2.28 -4.12
N PRO A 106 -19.56 -3.39 -4.86
CA PRO A 106 -18.55 -3.82 -5.83
C PRO A 106 -18.48 -2.92 -7.08
N ALA A 107 -19.55 -2.17 -7.35
CA ALA A 107 -19.62 -1.20 -8.44
C ALA A 107 -20.58 -0.06 -8.05
N LEU A 108 -20.26 1.17 -8.47
CA LEU A 108 -21.11 2.34 -8.26
C LEU A 108 -22.18 2.41 -9.36
N ALA A 109 -23.41 2.77 -8.98
CA ALA A 109 -24.47 3.02 -9.94
C ALA A 109 -24.14 4.28 -10.79
N GLU A 110 -24.39 4.21 -12.09
CA GLU A 110 -24.26 5.39 -12.95
C GLU A 110 -25.41 6.36 -12.66
N VAL A 111 -25.06 7.60 -12.30
CA VAL A 111 -26.05 8.65 -12.05
C VAL A 111 -26.45 9.23 -13.39
N ASP A 112 -27.70 9.00 -13.80
CA ASP A 112 -28.22 9.52 -15.07
C ASP A 112 -28.21 11.06 -15.10
N ASP A 113 -27.30 11.60 -15.89
CA ASP A 113 -27.15 13.04 -16.10
C ASP A 113 -28.26 13.63 -16.99
N GLN A 114 -29.06 12.80 -17.67
CA GLN A 114 -30.00 13.23 -18.71
C GLN A 114 -31.44 13.45 -18.24
N SER A 115 -31.78 13.18 -16.98
CA SER A 115 -33.13 13.46 -16.48
C SER A 115 -33.48 14.97 -16.57
N PRO A 116 -34.51 15.36 -17.35
CA PRO A 116 -34.95 16.74 -17.55
C PRO A 116 -35.85 17.17 -16.39
N ASP A 117 -35.26 17.37 -15.21
CA ASP A 117 -35.95 18.06 -14.12
C ASP A 117 -35.39 19.48 -13.96
N GLU A 118 -36.26 20.44 -14.28
CA GLU A 118 -36.33 21.80 -13.75
C GLU A 118 -35.14 22.73 -14.08
N GLN A 119 -35.22 23.30 -15.30
CA GLN A 119 -34.80 24.68 -15.55
C GLN A 119 -35.67 25.62 -14.70
N GLU A 120 -35.26 25.90 -13.47
CA GLU A 120 -35.76 27.08 -12.75
C GLU A 120 -34.57 27.97 -12.35
N GLY A 121 -34.39 29.01 -13.16
CA GLY A 121 -33.78 30.30 -12.84
C GLY A 121 -32.40 30.31 -12.17
N LYS A 122 -31.35 30.53 -12.97
CA LYS A 122 -30.22 31.39 -12.56
C LYS A 122 -29.44 31.87 -13.79
N GLU A 123 -29.79 33.09 -14.21
CA GLU A 123 -28.94 33.94 -15.05
C GLU A 123 -27.78 34.51 -14.22
N GLY A 124 -26.62 34.65 -14.88
CA GLY A 124 -25.54 35.57 -14.54
C GLY A 124 -24.58 35.09 -13.45
N GLU A 125 -23.34 34.77 -13.84
CA GLU A 125 -22.22 35.70 -13.61
C GLU A 125 -20.95 35.25 -14.37
N ALA A 126 -20.15 36.25 -14.71
CA ALA A 126 -19.10 36.31 -15.72
C ALA A 126 -17.98 35.27 -15.63
N THR A 127 -17.57 34.83 -16.82
CA THR A 127 -16.31 34.17 -17.11
C THR A 127 -15.20 35.23 -17.14
N GLU A 128 -14.26 35.18 -16.20
CA GLU A 128 -13.04 35.99 -16.27
C GLU A 128 -11.87 35.16 -16.80
N LYS A 129 -11.23 35.73 -17.82
CA LYS A 129 -10.32 35.12 -18.78
C LYS A 129 -8.93 35.68 -18.48
N THR A 130 -8.11 34.97 -17.73
CA THR A 130 -6.69 35.34 -17.52
C THR A 130 -5.79 34.51 -18.41
N SER A 131 -5.39 35.11 -19.54
CA SER A 131 -4.16 34.79 -20.27
C SER A 131 -2.97 35.39 -19.52
N GLY A 132 -1.93 34.60 -19.31
CA GLY A 132 -0.69 35.03 -18.64
C GLY A 132 0.52 34.30 -19.20
N VAL A 133 1.13 34.94 -20.20
CA VAL A 133 2.55 35.01 -20.60
C VAL A 133 3.47 33.81 -20.29
N ALA A 134 3.95 33.18 -21.35
CA ALA A 134 5.09 32.27 -21.36
C ALA A 134 6.41 33.06 -21.26
N GLU A 135 7.16 32.86 -20.18
CA GLU A 135 8.58 33.24 -20.09
C GLU A 135 9.46 32.04 -20.47
N THR A 136 10.34 32.26 -21.44
CA THR A 136 11.42 31.36 -21.83
C THR A 136 12.54 31.38 -20.79
N PRO A 137 12.93 30.25 -20.18
CA PRO A 137 14.09 30.19 -19.31
C PRO A 137 15.40 30.17 -20.12
N THR A 138 16.29 31.09 -19.79
CA THR A 138 17.70 31.14 -20.21
C THR A 138 18.49 29.91 -19.73
N PRO A 139 19.41 29.35 -20.55
CA PRO A 139 20.26 28.24 -20.15
C PRO A 139 21.32 28.71 -19.13
N SER A 140 21.28 28.13 -17.93
CA SER A 140 22.25 28.34 -16.85
C SER A 140 23.47 27.43 -17.06
N VAL A 141 24.66 28.03 -17.02
CA VAL A 141 25.95 27.34 -17.15
C VAL A 141 26.22 26.52 -15.88
N PRO A 142 26.58 25.23 -16.00
CA PRO A 142 26.84 24.37 -14.85
C PRO A 142 28.08 24.82 -14.06
N PRO A 143 28.02 24.87 -12.71
CA PRO A 143 29.17 25.17 -11.88
C PRO A 143 30.23 24.05 -11.98
N PRO A 144 31.52 24.39 -11.80
CA PRO A 144 32.61 23.41 -11.81
C PRO A 144 32.42 22.36 -10.70
N PRO A 145 32.82 21.10 -10.93
CA PRO A 145 32.67 20.02 -9.97
C PRO A 145 33.45 20.33 -8.67
N PRO A 146 32.86 20.07 -7.49
CA PRO A 146 33.56 20.23 -6.22
C PRO A 146 34.75 19.25 -6.13
N PRO A 147 35.83 19.65 -5.43
CA PRO A 147 36.97 18.78 -5.20
C PRO A 147 36.53 17.48 -4.50
N PRO A 148 37.16 16.33 -4.82
CA PRO A 148 36.82 15.05 -4.22
C PRO A 148 36.95 15.14 -2.69
N PRO A 149 35.93 14.65 -1.93
CA PRO A 149 35.98 14.66 -0.48
C PRO A 149 37.18 13.82 0.01
N PRO A 150 37.84 14.24 1.11
CA PRO A 150 38.93 13.47 1.70
C PRO A 150 38.45 12.05 2.06
N PRO A 151 39.32 11.03 1.94
CA PRO A 151 38.97 9.65 2.26
C PRO A 151 38.45 9.57 3.71
N PRO A 152 37.30 8.92 3.94
CA PRO A 152 36.75 8.77 5.28
C PRO A 152 37.74 8.01 6.18
N PRO A 153 37.85 8.37 7.48
CA PRO A 153 38.69 7.64 8.41
C PRO A 153 38.26 6.17 8.48
N PRO A 154 39.20 5.23 8.69
CA PRO A 154 38.88 3.81 8.81
C PRO A 154 37.89 3.61 9.96
N VAL A 155 36.68 3.16 9.61
CA VAL A 155 35.63 2.81 10.57
C VAL A 155 36.13 1.60 11.36
N THR A 156 36.29 1.75 12.67
CA THR A 156 36.69 0.66 13.57
C THR A 156 35.68 -0.48 13.42
N ALA A 157 36.10 -1.59 12.82
CA ALA A 157 35.23 -2.76 12.63
C ALA A 157 34.77 -3.27 14.00
N ALA A 158 33.47 -3.23 14.26
CA ALA A 158 32.88 -3.81 15.46
C ALA A 158 33.22 -5.31 15.56
N ASP A 159 33.39 -5.81 16.78
CA ASP A 159 33.72 -7.22 17.04
C ASP A 159 32.60 -8.13 16.48
N PRO A 160 32.89 -8.96 15.46
CA PRO A 160 31.88 -9.81 14.83
C PRO A 160 31.30 -10.85 15.79
N ALA A 161 32.05 -11.26 16.83
CA ALA A 161 31.55 -12.16 17.85
C ALA A 161 30.45 -11.51 18.70
N LEU A 162 30.60 -10.22 19.01
CA LEU A 162 29.60 -9.47 19.76
C LEU A 162 28.32 -9.29 18.94
N ALA A 163 28.45 -9.00 17.65
CA ALA A 163 27.31 -8.87 16.74
C ALA A 163 26.52 -10.18 16.60
N PHE A 164 27.21 -11.31 16.42
CA PHE A 164 26.57 -12.62 16.37
C PHE A 164 25.82 -12.95 17.67
N ASN A 165 26.48 -12.80 18.82
CA ASN A 165 25.87 -13.13 20.13
C ASN A 165 24.66 -12.24 20.45
N ALA A 166 24.71 -10.96 20.07
CA ALA A 166 23.57 -10.05 20.22
C ALA A 166 22.37 -10.54 19.41
N ARG A 167 22.57 -10.85 18.12
CA ARG A 167 21.49 -11.32 17.23
C ARG A 167 20.94 -12.68 17.65
N LEU A 168 21.82 -13.64 18.00
CA LEU A 168 21.37 -14.94 18.49
C LEU A 168 20.52 -14.80 19.75
N LYS A 169 20.96 -13.97 20.72
CA LYS A 169 20.22 -13.70 21.95
C LYS A 169 18.84 -13.10 21.68
N GLU A 170 18.74 -12.21 20.69
CA GLU A 170 17.47 -11.60 20.27
C GLU A 170 16.50 -12.64 19.71
N LEU A 171 16.98 -13.60 18.92
CA LEU A 171 16.15 -14.67 18.32
C LEU A 171 15.80 -15.83 19.27
N MET A 172 16.46 -15.94 20.43
CA MET A 172 16.26 -17.07 21.34
C MET A 172 14.81 -17.25 21.83
N PRO A 173 14.04 -16.19 22.18
CA PRO A 173 12.63 -16.33 22.55
C PRO A 173 11.78 -16.98 21.46
N GLU A 174 11.98 -16.60 20.21
CA GLU A 174 11.23 -17.08 19.05
C GLU A 174 11.68 -18.47 18.63
N ILE A 175 12.99 -18.75 18.64
CA ILE A 175 13.53 -20.10 18.47
C ILE A 175 12.89 -21.04 19.49
N LYS A 176 12.76 -20.60 20.75
CA LYS A 176 12.11 -21.39 21.80
C LYS A 176 10.62 -21.60 21.54
N GLN A 177 9.91 -20.57 21.10
CA GLN A 177 8.49 -20.66 20.72
C GLN A 177 8.28 -21.62 19.53
N ALA A 178 9.08 -21.47 18.47
CA ALA A 178 9.01 -22.26 17.25
C ALA A 178 9.49 -23.70 17.44
N SER A 179 10.21 -23.98 18.53
CA SER A 179 10.76 -25.30 18.81
C SER A 179 9.71 -26.40 18.99
N ALA A 180 8.43 -26.03 19.16
CA ALA A 180 7.26 -26.90 19.23
C ALA A 180 6.45 -26.96 17.92
N GLY A 181 6.80 -26.14 16.92
CA GLY A 181 6.14 -26.08 15.61
C GLY A 181 6.60 -27.17 14.63
N ALA A 182 6.03 -27.19 13.43
CA ALA A 182 6.33 -28.18 12.39
C ALA A 182 7.80 -28.12 11.94
N GLN A 183 8.39 -26.92 11.91
CA GLN A 183 9.79 -26.65 11.59
C GLN A 183 10.73 -26.71 12.82
N GLY A 184 10.22 -27.02 14.01
CA GLY A 184 10.97 -26.91 15.27
C GLY A 184 12.29 -27.71 15.29
N THR A 185 12.32 -28.89 14.67
CA THR A 185 13.54 -29.70 14.54
C THR A 185 14.59 -29.03 13.64
N LEU A 186 14.16 -28.50 12.49
CA LEU A 186 15.05 -27.83 11.54
C LEU A 186 15.61 -26.52 12.11
N ILE A 187 14.77 -25.75 12.82
CA ILE A 187 15.18 -24.52 13.52
C ILE A 187 16.25 -24.83 14.58
N LYS A 188 16.04 -25.86 15.41
CA LYS A 188 17.03 -26.31 16.41
C LYS A 188 18.35 -26.73 15.77
N GLN A 189 18.30 -27.52 14.69
CA GLN A 189 19.49 -27.96 13.97
C GLN A 189 20.27 -26.75 13.41
N THR A 190 19.57 -25.84 12.71
CA THR A 190 20.18 -24.65 12.12
C THR A 190 20.79 -23.74 13.19
N THR A 191 20.14 -23.62 14.36
CA THR A 191 20.66 -22.88 15.52
C THR A 191 21.97 -23.49 16.04
N ALA A 192 22.05 -24.82 16.14
CA ALA A 192 23.26 -25.52 16.56
C ALA A 192 24.40 -25.34 15.54
N GLU A 193 24.09 -25.41 14.24
CA GLU A 193 25.05 -25.16 13.15
C GLU A 193 25.60 -23.72 13.21
N ALA A 194 24.73 -22.73 13.46
CA ALA A 194 25.13 -21.33 13.62
C ALA A 194 26.11 -21.16 14.79
N GLY A 195 25.82 -21.78 15.93
CA GLY A 195 26.71 -21.81 17.09
C GLY A 195 28.07 -22.47 16.77
N ALA A 196 28.07 -23.58 16.04
CA ALA A 196 29.30 -24.27 15.64
C ALA A 196 30.15 -23.43 14.66
N ALA A 197 29.53 -22.71 13.73
CA ALA A 197 30.22 -21.77 12.83
C ALA A 197 30.85 -20.61 13.62
N ALA A 198 30.11 -20.01 14.55
CA ALA A 198 30.61 -18.94 15.41
C ALA A 198 31.79 -19.40 16.30
N GLN A 199 31.74 -20.62 16.85
CA GLN A 199 32.86 -21.20 17.61
C GLN A 199 34.14 -21.35 16.77
N LYS A 200 34.00 -21.62 15.47
CA LYS A 200 35.10 -21.66 14.50
C LYS A 200 35.54 -20.26 14.03
N LYS A 201 34.94 -19.20 14.58
CA LYS A 201 35.10 -17.80 14.16
C LYS A 201 34.68 -17.53 12.71
N ASP A 202 33.87 -18.41 12.12
CA ASP A 202 33.25 -18.18 10.82
C ASP A 202 31.93 -17.42 11.01
N PHE A 203 32.05 -16.13 11.35
CA PHE A 203 30.89 -15.28 11.62
C PHE A 203 30.08 -14.96 10.36
N ALA A 204 30.68 -15.07 9.17
CA ALA A 204 29.96 -14.92 7.91
C ALA A 204 28.93 -16.05 7.74
N LEU A 205 29.37 -17.31 7.87
CA LEU A 205 28.47 -18.46 7.83
C LEU A 205 27.47 -18.45 9.00
N ALA A 206 27.92 -18.08 10.20
CA ALA A 206 27.06 -18.01 11.37
C ALA A 206 25.89 -17.02 11.16
N HIS A 207 26.15 -15.85 10.56
CA HIS A 207 25.10 -14.89 10.23
C HIS A 207 24.14 -15.40 9.14
N GLN A 208 24.63 -16.09 8.10
CA GLN A 208 23.77 -16.72 7.10
C GLN A 208 22.82 -17.77 7.71
N LEU A 209 23.31 -18.52 8.70
CA LEU A 209 22.48 -19.49 9.41
C LEU A 209 21.44 -18.80 10.30
N LEU A 210 21.75 -17.64 10.89
CA LEU A 210 20.75 -16.81 11.58
C LEU A 210 19.67 -16.27 10.63
N ASP A 211 20.05 -15.84 9.42
CA ASP A 211 19.07 -15.43 8.38
C ASP A 211 18.11 -16.58 8.05
N LYS A 212 18.65 -17.80 7.88
CA LYS A 212 17.86 -19.00 7.62
C LYS A 212 16.93 -19.36 8.79
N ILE A 213 17.35 -19.15 10.02
CA ILE A 213 16.48 -19.34 11.20
C ILE A 213 15.32 -18.35 11.17
N GLU A 214 15.57 -17.08 10.87
CA GLU A 214 14.51 -16.06 10.73
C GLU A 214 13.52 -16.42 9.62
N GLU A 215 13.98 -16.92 8.47
CA GLU A 215 13.10 -17.41 7.41
C GLU A 215 12.19 -18.57 7.89
N LEU A 216 12.75 -19.51 8.66
CA LEU A 216 11.99 -20.63 9.22
C LEU A 216 10.99 -20.18 10.30
N LEU A 217 11.35 -19.18 11.10
CA LEU A 217 10.45 -18.57 12.08
C LEU A 217 9.26 -17.89 11.39
N ILE A 218 9.52 -17.14 10.31
CA ILE A 218 8.47 -16.51 9.49
C ILE A 218 7.57 -17.58 8.86
N ALA A 219 8.12 -18.70 8.39
CA ALA A 219 7.36 -19.81 7.83
C ALA A 219 6.43 -20.47 8.87
N GLU A 220 6.80 -20.48 10.16
CA GLU A 220 5.95 -20.90 11.29
C GLU A 220 4.94 -19.83 11.74
N GLY A 221 4.93 -18.66 11.09
CA GLY A 221 4.08 -17.52 11.50
C GLY A 221 4.56 -16.82 12.77
N ILE A 222 5.80 -17.09 13.21
CA ILE A 222 6.42 -16.44 14.36
C ILE A 222 7.27 -15.28 13.85
N VAL A 223 6.78 -14.06 14.08
CA VAL A 223 7.50 -12.84 13.71
C VAL A 223 8.47 -12.49 14.84
N PRO A 224 9.79 -12.35 14.57
CA PRO A 224 10.77 -11.90 15.57
C PRO A 224 10.33 -10.63 16.28
N ASN A 225 10.35 -10.64 17.61
CA ASN A 225 9.99 -9.49 18.42
C ASN A 225 11.15 -8.48 18.42
N VAL A 226 11.09 -7.52 17.50
CA VAL A 226 12.12 -6.49 17.29
C VAL A 226 12.09 -5.36 18.34
N ASP A 227 11.25 -5.48 19.38
CA ASP A 227 11.04 -4.43 20.41
C ASP A 227 12.29 -4.10 21.26
N ALA A 228 13.38 -4.88 21.17
CA ALA A 228 14.53 -4.72 22.06
C ALA A 228 15.57 -3.66 21.62
N ASN A 229 15.54 -3.16 20.39
CA ASN A 229 16.52 -2.18 19.89
C ASN A 229 15.87 -0.90 19.34
N LYS A 230 15.18 -0.16 20.22
CA LYS A 230 14.66 1.20 19.94
C LYS A 230 15.73 2.30 19.81
N ALA A 231 17.02 1.95 19.75
CA ALA A 231 18.11 2.91 19.99
C ALA A 231 18.89 3.37 18.74
N ASP A 232 18.79 2.70 17.60
CA ASP A 232 19.52 3.13 16.39
C ASP A 232 18.56 3.57 15.28
N ARG A 233 18.28 4.88 15.23
CA ARG A 233 17.57 5.51 14.10
C ARG A 233 18.23 5.23 12.74
N ASN A 234 19.50 4.81 12.72
CA ASN A 234 20.19 4.42 11.49
C ASN A 234 19.93 2.96 11.09
N GLU A 235 19.17 2.20 11.87
CA GLU A 235 18.88 0.80 11.60
C GLU A 235 17.75 0.64 10.58
N PHE A 236 16.72 1.49 10.66
CA PHE A 236 15.62 1.47 9.69
C PHE A 236 16.10 1.61 8.23
N PRO A 237 16.92 2.61 7.85
CA PRO A 237 17.39 2.72 6.46
C PRO A 237 18.13 1.48 5.95
N LYS A 238 18.90 0.81 6.81
CA LYS A 238 19.63 -0.43 6.46
C LYS A 238 18.66 -1.60 6.24
N ARG A 239 17.74 -1.81 7.18
CA ARG A 239 16.70 -2.85 7.10
C ARG A 239 15.79 -2.63 5.90
N TRP A 240 15.40 -1.38 5.67
CA TRP A 240 14.59 -0.97 4.54
C TRP A 240 15.29 -1.20 3.19
N ALA A 241 16.57 -0.83 3.07
CA ALA A 241 17.35 -1.08 1.85
C ALA A 241 17.45 -2.59 1.55
N LEU A 242 17.71 -3.42 2.57
CA LEU A 242 17.74 -4.87 2.42
C LEU A 242 16.37 -5.42 2.00
N ALA A 243 15.29 -5.00 2.66
CA ALA A 243 13.94 -5.44 2.35
C ALA A 243 13.50 -5.07 0.92
N LYS A 244 13.81 -3.85 0.46
CA LYS A 244 13.58 -3.43 -0.93
C LYS A 244 14.35 -4.31 -1.91
N LYS A 245 15.63 -4.60 -1.63
CA LYS A 245 16.43 -5.50 -2.46
C LYS A 245 15.79 -6.89 -2.54
N THR A 246 15.40 -7.47 -1.41
CA THR A 246 14.72 -8.78 -1.37
C THR A 246 13.41 -8.76 -2.17
N TRP A 247 12.63 -7.69 -2.09
CA TRP A 247 11.42 -7.52 -2.90
C TRP A 247 11.71 -7.50 -4.40
N LEU A 248 12.71 -6.72 -4.84
CA LEU A 248 13.11 -6.63 -6.24
C LEU A 248 13.65 -7.97 -6.77
N ASP A 249 14.53 -8.63 -6.01
CA ASP A 249 15.08 -9.94 -6.36
C ASP A 249 13.97 -11.00 -6.52
N SER A 250 12.97 -11.00 -5.61
CA SER A 250 11.77 -11.83 -5.72
C SER A 250 10.94 -11.51 -6.95
N LEU A 251 10.76 -10.22 -7.27
CA LEU A 251 9.97 -9.78 -8.42
C LEU A 251 10.64 -10.17 -9.75
N ASP A 252 11.96 -10.06 -9.85
CA ASP A 252 12.73 -10.48 -11.01
C ASP A 252 12.63 -11.99 -11.22
N THR A 253 12.78 -12.77 -10.13
CA THR A 253 12.59 -14.23 -10.18
C THR A 253 11.21 -14.61 -10.72
N VAL A 254 10.15 -13.93 -10.26
CA VAL A 254 8.77 -14.17 -10.73
C VAL A 254 8.60 -13.77 -12.20
N ASN A 255 9.18 -12.65 -12.63
CA ASN A 255 9.11 -12.21 -14.03
C ASN A 255 9.82 -13.21 -14.95
N ASP A 256 10.95 -13.77 -14.53
CA ASP A 256 11.67 -14.81 -15.26
C ASP A 256 10.85 -16.09 -15.39
N GLN A 257 10.20 -16.54 -14.31
CA GLN A 257 9.31 -17.70 -14.33
C GLN A 257 8.11 -17.49 -15.26
N ILE A 258 7.48 -16.32 -15.17
CA ILE A 258 6.34 -15.94 -16.02
C ILE A 258 6.77 -15.92 -17.50
N SER A 259 7.95 -15.38 -17.81
CA SER A 259 8.45 -15.30 -19.18
C SER A 259 8.70 -16.69 -19.76
N LYS A 260 9.34 -17.60 -18.99
CA LYS A 260 9.55 -19.00 -19.39
C LYS A 260 8.22 -19.74 -19.61
N LEU A 261 7.24 -19.52 -18.73
CA LEU A 261 5.92 -20.12 -18.89
C LEU A 261 5.21 -19.59 -20.15
N ALA A 262 5.28 -18.28 -20.40
CA ALA A 262 4.72 -17.66 -21.60
C ALA A 262 5.32 -18.26 -22.88
N GLU A 263 6.63 -18.47 -22.91
CA GLU A 263 7.31 -19.10 -24.05
C GLU A 263 6.82 -20.52 -24.30
N LYS A 264 6.62 -21.32 -23.25
CA LYS A 264 6.07 -22.68 -23.38
C LYS A 264 4.63 -22.69 -23.84
N LEU A 265 3.79 -21.80 -23.32
CA LEU A 265 2.40 -21.66 -23.76
C LEU A 265 2.30 -21.28 -25.25
N LYS A 266 3.19 -20.42 -25.73
CA LYS A 266 3.24 -20.04 -27.16
C LYS A 266 3.61 -21.20 -28.09
N GLN A 267 4.28 -22.23 -27.58
CA GLN A 267 4.65 -23.43 -28.34
C GLN A 267 3.52 -24.47 -28.44
N THR A 268 2.43 -24.28 -27.70
CA THR A 268 1.27 -25.19 -27.79
C THR A 268 0.51 -24.99 -29.11
N ASP A 269 -0.33 -25.95 -29.50
CA ASP A 269 -1.23 -25.80 -30.66
C ASP A 269 -2.56 -25.12 -30.29
N ASP A 270 -2.78 -24.85 -29.00
CA ASP A 270 -4.01 -24.26 -28.48
C ASP A 270 -4.02 -22.72 -28.67
N PRO A 271 -4.99 -22.16 -29.43
CA PRO A 271 -5.07 -20.72 -29.68
C PRO A 271 -5.41 -19.90 -28.43
N GLU A 272 -6.12 -20.46 -27.45
CA GLU A 272 -6.44 -19.76 -26.21
C GLU A 272 -5.21 -19.63 -25.31
N LEU A 273 -4.41 -20.69 -25.20
CA LEU A 273 -3.15 -20.67 -24.44
C LEU A 273 -2.15 -19.66 -25.02
N LYS A 274 -2.07 -19.53 -26.35
CA LYS A 274 -1.27 -18.48 -27.00
C LYS A 274 -1.72 -17.08 -26.61
N LYS A 275 -3.04 -16.82 -26.60
CA LYS A 275 -3.60 -15.53 -26.21
C LYS A 275 -3.33 -15.21 -24.73
N ILE A 276 -3.41 -16.21 -23.86
CA ILE A 276 -3.07 -16.06 -22.43
C ILE A 276 -1.58 -15.67 -22.28
N ALA A 277 -0.69 -16.31 -23.04
CA ALA A 277 0.74 -16.04 -23.01
C ALA A 277 1.11 -14.61 -23.48
N GLU A 278 0.31 -14.02 -24.37
CA GLU A 278 0.55 -12.68 -24.92
C GLU A 278 0.02 -11.55 -24.01
N PHE A 279 -1.14 -11.74 -23.37
CA PHE A 279 -1.83 -10.64 -22.70
C PHE A 279 -2.13 -10.89 -21.21
N GLY A 280 -2.14 -12.14 -20.77
CA GLY A 280 -2.76 -12.54 -19.51
C GLY A 280 -1.81 -12.58 -18.30
N LEU A 281 -0.52 -12.83 -18.51
CA LEU A 281 0.37 -13.14 -17.39
C LEU A 281 0.78 -11.92 -16.56
N ALA A 282 0.80 -10.71 -17.16
CA ALA A 282 0.98 -9.47 -16.41
C ALA A 282 -0.16 -9.20 -15.42
N ALA A 283 -1.35 -9.76 -15.66
CA ALA A 283 -2.50 -9.63 -14.77
C ALA A 283 -2.42 -10.56 -13.54
N LEU A 284 -1.44 -11.48 -13.46
CA LEU A 284 -1.30 -12.42 -12.33
C LEU A 284 -1.15 -11.68 -11.00
N THR A 285 -0.45 -10.54 -10.99
CA THR A 285 -0.24 -9.75 -9.78
C THR A 285 -1.44 -8.87 -9.40
N GLY A 286 -2.60 -8.98 -10.08
CA GLY A 286 -3.82 -8.27 -9.69
C GLY A 286 -3.70 -6.74 -9.65
N ASN A 287 -2.85 -6.16 -10.50
CA ASN A 287 -2.49 -4.74 -10.51
C ASN A 287 -1.79 -4.23 -9.22
N PHE A 288 -1.35 -5.08 -8.30
CA PHE A 288 -0.68 -4.66 -7.07
C PHE A 288 0.76 -4.15 -7.27
N LYS A 289 1.41 -4.46 -8.40
CA LYS A 289 2.79 -4.04 -8.67
C LYS A 289 2.95 -2.52 -8.69
N VAL A 290 2.02 -1.79 -9.32
CA VAL A 290 2.07 -0.32 -9.41
C VAL A 290 1.91 0.35 -8.04
N PRO A 291 0.85 0.10 -7.25
CA PRO A 291 0.71 0.70 -5.93
C PRO A 291 1.83 0.26 -4.97
N MET A 292 2.36 -0.96 -5.11
CA MET A 292 3.53 -1.40 -4.33
C MET A 292 4.77 -0.52 -4.61
N MET A 293 5.12 -0.35 -5.88
CA MET A 293 6.28 0.46 -6.26
C MET A 293 6.09 1.94 -5.91
N ALA A 294 4.86 2.45 -5.97
CA ALA A 294 4.52 3.79 -5.52
C ALA A 294 4.74 3.92 -4.01
N GLY A 295 4.17 3.02 -3.20
CA GLY A 295 4.33 3.07 -1.75
C GLY A 295 5.77 2.87 -1.28
N ILE A 296 6.57 2.04 -1.96
CA ILE A 296 8.02 1.91 -1.68
C ILE A 296 8.74 3.26 -1.90
N ARG A 297 8.43 3.96 -3.01
CA ARG A 297 8.98 5.28 -3.28
C ARG A 297 8.53 6.31 -2.24
N ASP A 298 7.25 6.29 -1.87
CA ASP A 298 6.72 7.21 -0.87
C ASP A 298 7.40 7.04 0.50
N VAL A 299 7.76 5.80 0.87
CA VAL A 299 8.56 5.52 2.09
C VAL A 299 10.01 6.01 1.94
N ASP A 300 10.62 5.84 0.75
CA ASP A 300 11.97 6.35 0.47
C ASP A 300 12.07 7.88 0.57
N ASP A 301 11.05 8.58 0.08
CA ASP A 301 11.00 10.04 0.02
C ASP A 301 10.43 10.64 1.32
N ALA A 302 9.96 9.82 2.26
CA ALA A 302 9.29 10.30 3.47
C ALA A 302 10.27 10.99 4.43
N SER A 303 9.90 12.20 4.87
CA SER A 303 10.49 12.81 6.06
C SER A 303 10.19 11.98 7.31
N ALA A 304 10.99 12.13 8.37
CA ALA A 304 10.76 11.44 9.66
C ALA A 304 9.32 11.63 10.20
N ALA A 305 8.74 12.83 10.02
CA ALA A 305 7.37 13.11 10.46
C ALA A 305 6.29 12.42 9.61
N ALA A 306 6.58 12.11 8.35
CA ALA A 306 5.65 11.45 7.42
C ALA A 306 5.85 9.93 7.33
N LEU A 307 7.03 9.44 7.74
CA LEU A 307 7.47 8.06 7.53
C LEU A 307 6.47 7.04 8.08
N ARG A 308 5.97 7.24 9.30
CA ARG A 308 4.96 6.35 9.91
C ARG A 308 3.69 6.26 9.08
N SER A 309 3.18 7.39 8.57
CA SER A 309 1.97 7.37 7.74
C SER A 309 2.21 6.68 6.40
N MET A 310 3.35 6.90 5.76
CA MET A 310 3.68 6.24 4.49
C MET A 310 3.92 4.74 4.69
N ALA A 311 4.57 4.36 5.80
CA ALA A 311 4.76 2.98 6.19
C ALA A 311 3.42 2.25 6.38
N ASN A 312 2.46 2.85 7.09
CA ASN A 312 1.13 2.27 7.27
C ASN A 312 0.39 2.10 5.94
N ASN A 313 0.42 3.12 5.08
CA ASN A 313 -0.20 3.03 3.74
C ASN A 313 0.41 1.88 2.92
N LEU A 314 1.73 1.71 2.97
CA LEU A 314 2.39 0.61 2.28
C LEU A 314 2.06 -0.75 2.92
N GLN A 315 1.89 -0.84 4.24
CA GLN A 315 1.43 -2.06 4.90
C GLN A 315 0.04 -2.48 4.41
N ASP A 316 -0.89 -1.54 4.21
CA ASP A 316 -2.22 -1.85 3.65
C ASP A 316 -2.12 -2.43 2.23
N VAL A 317 -1.24 -1.87 1.39
CA VAL A 317 -0.98 -2.40 0.04
C VAL A 317 -0.36 -3.80 0.11
N ILE A 318 0.57 -4.03 1.05
CA ILE A 318 1.17 -5.36 1.29
C ILE A 318 0.09 -6.36 1.69
N ASP A 319 -0.81 -6.03 2.61
CA ASP A 319 -1.87 -6.92 3.07
C ASP A 319 -2.89 -7.23 1.99
N GLY A 320 -3.26 -6.23 1.19
CA GLY A 320 -4.07 -6.42 -0.01
C GLY A 320 -3.41 -7.38 -0.99
N PHE A 321 -2.11 -7.22 -1.24
CA PHE A 321 -1.39 -8.09 -2.16
C PHE A 321 -1.26 -9.51 -1.61
N LYS A 322 -0.91 -9.70 -0.33
CA LYS A 322 -0.86 -11.03 0.31
C LYS A 322 -2.22 -11.73 0.22
N THR A 323 -3.32 -11.01 0.45
CA THR A 323 -4.68 -11.55 0.32
C THR A 323 -4.98 -11.99 -1.12
N HIS A 324 -4.59 -11.20 -2.12
CA HIS A 324 -4.70 -11.57 -3.54
C HIS A 324 -3.87 -12.81 -3.88
N LEU A 325 -2.61 -12.86 -3.43
CA LEU A 325 -1.75 -14.03 -3.63
C LEU A 325 -2.38 -15.29 -3.01
N ALA A 326 -2.98 -15.16 -1.83
CA ALA A 326 -3.63 -16.27 -1.13
C ALA A 326 -4.86 -16.81 -1.87
N SER A 327 -5.70 -15.92 -2.42
CA SER A 327 -7.04 -16.24 -2.93
C SER A 327 -7.17 -16.35 -4.46
N SER A 328 -6.17 -15.89 -5.21
CA SER A 328 -6.24 -15.88 -6.67
C SER A 328 -6.13 -17.29 -7.26
N ALA A 329 -7.23 -17.76 -7.84
CA ALA A 329 -7.26 -19.02 -8.60
C ALA A 329 -6.27 -19.04 -9.77
N ARG A 330 -5.99 -17.87 -10.37
CA ARG A 330 -4.99 -17.75 -11.46
C ARG A 330 -3.57 -18.00 -10.97
N ILE A 331 -3.25 -17.52 -9.78
CA ILE A 331 -1.95 -17.77 -9.15
C ILE A 331 -1.87 -19.25 -8.78
N GLN A 332 -2.92 -19.80 -8.15
CA GLN A 332 -2.96 -21.23 -7.82
C GLN A 332 -2.75 -22.13 -9.05
N ALA A 333 -3.38 -21.81 -10.18
CA ALA A 333 -3.21 -22.57 -11.42
C ALA A 333 -1.79 -22.52 -12.01
N CYS A 334 -1.01 -21.47 -11.70
CA CYS A 334 0.40 -21.39 -12.10
C CYS A 334 1.32 -22.11 -11.10
N ASP A 335 0.96 -22.05 -9.82
CA ASP A 335 1.84 -22.30 -8.67
C ASP A 335 1.48 -23.60 -7.92
N ASP A 336 1.00 -24.62 -8.64
CA ASP A 336 0.36 -25.81 -8.07
C ASP A 336 1.40 -26.76 -7.41
N ASP A 337 1.73 -26.45 -6.15
CA ASP A 337 2.46 -27.28 -5.17
C ASP A 337 3.69 -28.04 -5.71
N GLY A 338 4.42 -27.41 -6.65
CA GLY A 338 5.66 -27.95 -7.21
C GLY A 338 5.50 -28.81 -8.46
N GLN A 339 4.31 -28.90 -9.04
CA GLN A 339 4.14 -29.44 -10.39
C GLN A 339 4.74 -28.50 -11.44
N GLU A 340 5.38 -29.09 -12.46
CA GLU A 340 5.89 -28.33 -13.59
C GLU A 340 4.77 -28.07 -14.60
N LEU A 341 4.33 -26.81 -14.72
CA LEU A 341 3.33 -26.42 -15.69
C LEU A 341 4.02 -26.26 -17.06
N PHE A 342 3.69 -27.12 -18.03
CA PHE A 342 4.35 -27.16 -19.34
C PHE A 342 5.89 -27.33 -19.24
N GLY A 343 6.37 -28.07 -18.23
CA GLY A 343 7.81 -28.26 -17.97
C GLY A 343 8.50 -27.03 -17.38
N VAL A 344 7.73 -26.07 -16.84
CA VAL A 344 8.24 -24.90 -16.13
C VAL A 344 7.76 -24.97 -14.70
N LYS A 345 8.70 -25.04 -13.76
CA LYS A 345 8.40 -24.87 -12.34
C LYS A 345 8.20 -23.39 -12.04
N THR A 346 7.07 -23.02 -11.45
CA THR A 346 6.83 -21.67 -10.94
C THR A 346 6.62 -21.69 -9.42
N THR A 347 7.07 -20.63 -8.75
CA THR A 347 7.01 -20.44 -7.30
C THR A 347 6.58 -19.02 -6.94
N ILE A 348 5.68 -18.45 -7.75
CA ILE A 348 5.20 -17.08 -7.73
C ILE A 348 4.75 -16.64 -6.34
N ARG A 349 3.89 -17.43 -5.69
CA ARG A 349 3.34 -17.15 -4.35
C ARG A 349 4.44 -17.15 -3.31
N VAL A 350 5.34 -18.14 -3.34
CA VAL A 350 6.45 -18.26 -2.38
C VAL A 350 7.41 -17.07 -2.52
N GLU A 351 7.86 -16.79 -3.73
CA GLU A 351 8.83 -15.71 -4.01
C GLU A 351 8.26 -14.34 -3.66
N LEU A 352 7.03 -14.02 -4.09
CA LEU A 352 6.40 -12.74 -3.77
C LEU A 352 6.09 -12.63 -2.28
N THR A 353 5.63 -13.69 -1.61
CA THR A 353 5.37 -13.66 -0.16
C THR A 353 6.65 -13.43 0.65
N ARG A 354 7.79 -13.98 0.21
CA ARG A 354 9.10 -13.70 0.82
C ARG A 354 9.43 -12.20 0.74
N GLY A 355 9.33 -11.60 -0.44
CA GLY A 355 9.60 -10.18 -0.63
C GLY A 355 8.65 -9.28 0.16
N LEU A 356 7.35 -9.57 0.16
CA LEU A 356 6.33 -8.84 0.92
C LEU A 356 6.56 -8.93 2.43
N SER A 357 6.96 -10.09 2.93
CA SER A 357 7.26 -10.29 4.35
C SER A 357 8.51 -9.51 4.77
N ALA A 358 9.54 -9.44 3.92
CA ALA A 358 10.73 -8.63 4.18
C ALA A 358 10.38 -7.14 4.27
N LEU A 359 9.58 -6.61 3.34
CA LEU A 359 9.08 -5.23 3.40
C LEU A 359 8.31 -4.97 4.69
N ARG A 360 7.35 -5.84 5.04
CA ARG A 360 6.55 -5.69 6.26
C ARG A 360 7.42 -5.68 7.51
N ALA A 361 8.40 -6.57 7.60
CA ALA A 361 9.32 -6.63 8.74
C ALA A 361 10.13 -5.33 8.90
N ALA A 362 10.58 -4.72 7.80
CA ALA A 362 11.27 -3.43 7.86
C ALA A 362 10.32 -2.28 8.26
N LEU A 363 9.07 -2.27 7.77
CA LEU A 363 8.09 -1.24 8.10
C LEU A 363 7.60 -1.31 9.55
N ALA A 364 7.56 -2.51 10.15
CA ALA A 364 7.17 -2.68 11.55
C ALA A 364 8.04 -1.83 12.50
N TYR A 365 9.32 -1.67 12.16
CA TYR A 365 10.28 -0.85 12.94
C TYR A 365 9.86 0.63 13.05
N VAL A 366 9.09 1.15 12.08
CA VAL A 366 8.60 2.54 12.08
C VAL A 366 7.29 2.67 12.87
N ALA A 367 6.50 1.60 12.98
CA ALA A 367 5.22 1.66 13.69
C ALA A 367 5.40 1.92 15.19
N ASP A 368 6.49 1.40 15.76
CA ASP A 368 6.77 1.42 17.20
C ASP A 368 7.48 2.71 17.71
N GLU A 369 7.87 3.63 16.81
CA GLU A 369 8.46 4.97 17.11
C GLU A 369 7.41 6.08 17.16
#